data_AF-A0A9D8BAQ5-F1
#
_entry.id   AF-A0A9D8BAQ5-F1
#
_cell.length_a   1.000
_cell.length_b   1.000
_cell.length_c   1.000
_cell.angle_alpha   90.00
_cell.angle_beta   90.00
_cell.angle_gamma   90.00
#
_symmetry.space_group_name_H-M   'P 1'
#
loop_
_entity.id
_entity.type
_entity.pdbx_description
1 polymer ?
#
loop_
_entity_poly.entity_id
_entity_poly.type
_entity_poly.pdbx_seq_one_letter_code
_entity_poly.pdbx_strand_id
1 'polypeptide(L)'
;MESHSLEARLIMCAQECNLPSKEEIEQRKKEIKDTLRCPHCGERLKKWVVPQTPFTTWPNEYMYICFNDECSYLVRGREYMAQSGMCSMYRLMYDPLQDCCQPIPVPNTSALKDGIMEESEPCQSEAAVQEPEAREVSKESITGSWRLVAFEERTASGAPRLPLGPSLMGSLMYTPDGHISVQNMVEGMTQLPEDALKAAEVYGTFNGRYEIKRGGKILHHIDMSFTPGWGGTSLERTIRVEGNRLTLIGPPMEKDGKARRVYMVWVRAG
;
A
#
# COMPACT_ATOMS: atom_id res chain seq x y z
N MET A 1 14.21 44.09 11.47
CA MET A 1 14.69 42.91 10.71
C MET A 1 15.69 42.05 11.50
N GLU A 2 16.08 42.41 12.72
CA GLU A 2 17.02 41.60 13.53
C GLU A 2 16.34 40.64 14.52
N SER A 3 15.05 40.80 14.82
CA SER A 3 14.33 39.96 15.81
C SER A 3 14.08 38.52 15.34
N HIS A 4 13.73 38.33 14.06
CA HIS A 4 13.51 36.99 13.49
C HIS A 4 14.79 36.13 13.44
N SER A 5 15.97 36.75 13.40
CA SER A 5 17.26 36.05 13.42
C SER A 5 17.63 35.53 14.81
N LEU A 6 17.21 36.24 15.86
CA LEU A 6 17.49 35.88 17.25
C LEU A 6 16.56 34.78 17.76
N GLU A 7 15.26 34.83 17.42
CA GLU A 7 14.32 33.75 17.74
C GLU A 7 14.69 32.44 17.04
N ALA A 8 15.07 32.48 15.75
CA ALA A 8 15.53 31.28 15.04
C ALA A 8 16.80 30.69 15.66
N ARG A 9 17.75 31.54 16.09
CA ARG A 9 18.97 31.10 16.80
C ARG A 9 18.69 30.55 18.19
N LEU A 10 17.73 31.12 18.93
CA LEU A 10 17.31 30.64 20.25
C LEU A 10 16.57 29.30 20.18
N ILE A 11 15.73 29.10 19.15
CA ILE A 11 15.04 27.83 18.89
C ILE A 11 16.04 26.74 18.49
N MET A 12 17.00 27.04 17.60
CA MET A 12 18.07 26.10 17.25
C MET A 12 18.95 25.74 18.45
N CYS A 13 19.28 26.72 19.31
CA CYS A 13 20.06 26.49 20.53
C CYS A 13 19.29 25.67 21.57
N ALA A 14 17.98 25.87 21.72
CA ALA A 14 17.13 25.05 22.60
C ALA A 14 16.96 23.61 22.09
N GLN A 15 16.93 23.40 20.77
CA GLN A 15 16.88 22.06 20.14
C GLN A 15 18.21 21.30 20.26
N GLU A 16 19.36 21.98 20.35
CA GLU A 16 20.66 21.34 20.61
C GLU A 16 20.83 20.86 22.05
N CYS A 17 20.19 21.53 23.03
CA CYS A 17 20.32 21.21 24.46
C CYS A 17 19.60 19.93 24.93
N ASN A 18 18.75 19.30 24.11
CA ASN A 18 17.94 18.14 24.52
C ASN A 18 18.17 16.89 23.66
N LEU A 19 19.31 16.85 22.96
CA LEU A 19 19.69 15.72 22.11
C LEU A 19 20.44 14.67 22.91
N PRO A 20 20.06 13.38 22.79
CA PRO A 20 20.76 12.32 23.49
C PRO A 20 22.21 12.23 23.03
N SER A 21 23.12 11.94 23.97
CA SER A 21 24.53 11.74 23.65
C SER A 21 24.72 10.51 22.75
N LYS A 22 25.88 10.37 22.11
CA LYS A 22 26.17 9.18 21.28
C LYS A 22 26.10 7.89 22.11
N GLU A 23 26.63 7.91 23.33
CA GLU A 23 26.59 6.78 24.26
C GLU A 23 25.16 6.44 24.67
N GLU A 24 24.34 7.45 24.92
CA GLU A 24 22.93 7.28 25.24
C GLU A 24 22.13 6.69 24.07
N ILE A 25 22.39 7.15 22.84
CA ILE A 25 21.79 6.57 21.63
C ILE A 25 22.17 5.08 21.50
N GLU A 26 23.43 4.73 21.70
CA GLU A 26 23.88 3.34 21.64
C GLU A 26 23.27 2.47 22.74
N GLN A 27 23.07 3.02 23.93
CA GLN A 27 22.36 2.31 25.00
C GLN A 27 20.88 2.10 24.65
N ARG A 28 20.18 3.14 24.20
CA ARG A 28 18.77 3.06 23.78
C ARG A 28 18.57 2.11 22.60
N LYS A 29 19.55 1.98 21.69
CA LYS A 29 19.53 0.97 20.61
C LYS A 29 19.58 -0.46 21.14
N LYS A 30 20.32 -0.74 22.21
CA LYS A 30 20.36 -2.08 22.83
C LYS A 30 19.03 -2.46 23.48
N GLU A 31 18.31 -1.47 24.00
CA GLU A 31 17.02 -1.65 24.67
C GLU A 31 15.82 -1.55 23.71
N ILE A 32 16.07 -1.31 22.43
CA ILE A 32 15.01 -1.00 21.46
C ILE A 32 14.05 -2.17 21.23
N LYS A 33 14.54 -3.41 21.36
CA LYS A 33 13.74 -4.63 21.24
C LYS A 33 12.63 -4.70 22.29
N ASP A 34 12.96 -4.26 23.51
CA ASP A 34 12.06 -4.31 24.65
C ASP A 34 11.18 -3.05 24.75
N THR A 35 11.75 -1.90 24.38
CA THR A 35 11.07 -0.61 24.53
C THR A 35 10.27 -0.20 23.31
N LEU A 36 10.66 -0.66 22.12
CA LEU A 36 10.19 -0.17 20.81
C LEU A 36 10.15 1.35 20.72
N ARG A 37 11.14 2.02 21.34
CA ARG A 37 11.27 3.49 21.33
C ARG A 37 12.45 3.93 20.49
N CYS A 38 12.26 4.99 19.73
CA CYS A 38 13.31 5.59 18.93
C CYS A 38 14.47 6.07 19.82
N PRO A 39 15.72 5.64 19.57
CA PRO A 39 16.88 6.07 20.35
C PRO A 39 17.12 7.59 20.30
N HIS A 40 16.70 8.25 19.22
CA HIS A 40 16.99 9.66 18.98
C HIS A 40 15.95 10.63 19.57
N CYS A 41 14.67 10.24 19.60
CA CYS A 41 13.59 11.12 20.06
C CYS A 41 12.69 10.50 21.14
N GLY A 42 12.89 9.23 21.52
CA GLY A 42 12.12 8.54 22.56
C GLY A 42 10.69 8.13 22.17
N GLU A 43 10.19 8.58 21.03
CA GLU A 43 8.86 8.23 20.50
C GLU A 43 8.74 6.74 20.18
N ARG A 44 7.54 6.19 20.36
CA ARG A 44 7.25 4.79 20.04
C ARG A 44 7.38 4.58 18.53
N LEU A 45 8.13 3.55 18.15
CA LEU A 45 8.22 3.12 16.77
C LEU A 45 6.91 2.49 16.34
N LYS A 46 6.51 2.71 15.09
CA LYS A 46 5.32 2.06 14.54
C LYS A 46 5.73 0.87 13.72
N LYS A 47 4.99 -0.22 13.88
CA LYS A 47 5.08 -1.39 13.01
C LYS A 47 4.76 -0.97 11.58
N TRP A 48 5.59 -1.38 10.64
CA TRP A 48 5.54 -0.98 9.24
C TRP A 48 5.67 -2.22 8.36
N VAL A 49 4.75 -2.39 7.42
CA VAL A 49 4.77 -3.52 6.48
C VAL A 49 5.93 -3.37 5.52
N VAL A 50 6.74 -4.41 5.41
CA VAL A 50 7.83 -4.46 4.44
C VAL A 50 7.22 -4.78 3.07
N PRO A 51 7.29 -3.86 2.08
CA PRO A 51 6.70 -4.06 0.77
C PRO A 51 7.39 -5.23 0.09
N GLN A 52 6.66 -6.28 -0.25
CA GLN A 52 7.20 -7.39 -1.01
C GLN A 52 7.29 -6.97 -2.48
N THR A 53 8.47 -6.54 -2.90
CA THR A 53 8.79 -6.14 -4.27
C THR A 53 10.02 -6.92 -4.76
N PRO A 54 10.25 -7.04 -6.07
CA PRO A 54 11.46 -7.70 -6.60
C PRO A 54 12.79 -7.08 -6.13
N PHE A 55 12.75 -5.88 -5.58
CA PHE A 55 13.91 -5.16 -5.04
C PHE A 55 14.00 -5.21 -3.51
N THR A 56 12.99 -5.78 -2.84
CA THR A 56 12.98 -5.93 -1.39
C THR A 56 13.57 -7.28 -1.03
N THR A 57 14.80 -7.26 -0.55
CA THR A 57 15.54 -8.48 -0.17
C THR A 57 15.39 -8.84 1.31
N TRP A 58 14.63 -8.07 2.07
CA TRP A 58 14.45 -8.33 3.49
C TRP A 58 13.43 -9.46 3.71
N PRO A 59 13.77 -10.48 4.52
CA PRO A 59 12.88 -11.59 4.82
C PRO A 59 11.73 -11.20 5.77
N ASN A 60 11.80 -10.00 6.35
CA ASN A 60 10.84 -9.48 7.31
C ASN A 60 9.48 -9.23 6.68
N GLU A 61 8.40 -9.64 7.37
CA GLU A 61 7.04 -9.19 7.03
C GLU A 61 6.80 -7.74 7.49
N TYR A 62 7.46 -7.34 8.58
CA TYR A 62 7.38 -6.01 9.15
C TYR A 62 8.70 -5.58 9.80
N MET A 63 8.88 -4.26 9.86
CA MET A 63 9.92 -3.59 10.63
C MET A 63 9.30 -2.50 11.50
N TYR A 64 10.07 -1.88 12.38
CA TYR A 64 9.60 -0.77 13.21
C TYR A 64 10.27 0.53 12.76
N ILE A 65 9.51 1.57 12.47
CA ILE A 65 10.04 2.84 11.95
C ILE A 65 9.63 4.01 12.84
N CYS A 66 10.56 4.95 13.04
CA CYS A 66 10.27 6.22 13.69
C CYS A 66 9.57 7.18 12.71
N PHE A 67 8.29 7.46 12.96
CA PHE A 67 7.47 8.37 12.16
C PHE A 67 7.34 9.78 12.74
N ASN A 68 8.12 10.11 13.79
CA ASN A 68 8.19 11.47 14.30
C ASN A 68 8.94 12.36 13.29
N ASP A 69 8.24 13.36 12.73
CA ASP A 69 8.80 14.28 11.73
C ASP A 69 9.75 15.33 12.34
N GLU A 70 9.73 15.48 13.66
CA GLU A 70 10.63 16.33 14.43
C GLU A 70 11.81 15.54 15.03
N CYS A 71 11.93 14.25 14.70
CA CYS A 71 13.02 13.42 15.19
C CYS A 71 14.37 13.97 14.74
N SER A 72 15.28 14.17 15.70
CA SER A 72 16.61 14.73 15.46
C SER A 72 17.43 13.94 14.43
N TYR A 73 17.21 12.62 14.32
CA TYR A 73 17.83 11.78 13.29
C TYR A 73 17.36 12.15 11.88
N LEU A 74 16.07 12.42 11.72
CA LEU A 74 15.48 12.80 10.43
C LEU A 74 15.89 14.21 10.01
N VAL A 75 15.79 15.16 10.93
CA VAL A 75 16.10 16.58 10.69
C VAL A 75 17.58 16.75 10.34
N ARG A 76 18.50 16.17 11.14
CA ARG A 76 19.94 16.21 10.86
C ARG A 76 20.30 15.43 9.59
N GLY A 77 19.61 14.31 9.33
CA GLY A 77 19.78 13.56 8.09
C GLY A 77 19.46 14.39 6.85
N ARG A 78 18.39 15.19 6.90
CA ARG A 78 18.03 16.14 5.84
C ARG A 78 19.13 17.18 5.62
N GLU A 79 19.59 17.81 6.71
CA GLU A 79 20.62 18.86 6.66
C GLU A 79 21.93 18.32 6.07
N TYR A 80 22.33 17.12 6.49
CA TYR A 80 23.52 16.45 5.97
C TYR A 80 23.42 16.16 4.48
N MET A 81 22.28 15.64 4.02
CA MET A 81 22.08 15.32 2.59
C MET A 81 21.96 16.57 1.71
N ALA A 82 21.40 17.65 2.25
CA ALA A 82 21.29 18.93 1.55
C ALA A 82 22.67 19.54 1.21
N GLN A 83 23.69 19.31 2.04
CA GLN A 83 25.08 19.74 1.76
C GLN A 83 25.65 19.09 0.49
N SER A 84 25.19 17.89 0.16
CA SER A 84 25.59 17.14 -1.05
C SER A 84 24.62 17.33 -2.22
N GLY A 85 23.68 18.29 -2.13
CA GLY A 85 22.67 18.55 -3.17
C GLY A 85 21.58 17.47 -3.28
N MET A 86 21.52 16.52 -2.33
CA MET A 86 20.55 15.43 -2.35
C MET A 86 19.33 15.77 -1.48
N CYS A 87 18.13 15.63 -2.05
CA CYS A 87 16.87 15.89 -1.35
C CYS A 87 16.32 14.62 -0.66
N SER A 88 17.19 13.86 0.03
CA SER A 88 16.81 12.66 0.78
C SER A 88 17.05 12.85 2.27
N MET A 89 16.36 12.09 3.11
CA MET A 89 16.52 12.09 4.57
C MET A 89 16.54 10.65 5.06
N TYR A 90 16.87 10.43 6.33
CA TYR A 90 16.87 9.10 6.92
C TYR A 90 15.91 9.01 8.10
N ARG A 91 15.01 8.03 8.08
CA ARG A 91 14.29 7.59 9.29
C ARG A 91 15.08 6.47 9.96
N LEU A 92 14.95 6.37 11.28
CA LEU A 92 15.41 5.20 12.01
C LEU A 92 14.42 4.05 11.77
N MET A 93 14.95 2.93 11.33
CA MET A 93 14.28 1.64 11.19
C MET A 93 14.92 0.63 12.13
N TYR A 94 14.11 -0.21 12.75
CA TYR A 94 14.53 -1.34 13.57
C TYR A 94 14.04 -2.64 12.95
N ASP A 95 14.98 -3.54 12.69
CA ASP A 95 14.75 -4.89 12.21
C ASP A 95 14.63 -5.85 13.42
N PRO A 96 13.45 -6.42 13.70
CA PRO A 96 13.25 -7.32 14.83
C PRO A 96 13.84 -8.74 14.61
N LEU A 97 14.11 -9.15 13.37
CA LEU A 97 14.73 -10.45 13.08
C LEU A 97 16.25 -10.39 13.28
N GLN A 98 16.88 -9.31 12.81
CA GLN A 98 18.33 -9.11 12.94
C GLN A 98 18.73 -8.37 14.22
N ASP A 99 17.75 -7.88 14.97
CA ASP A 99 17.93 -7.08 16.19
C ASP A 99 18.90 -5.90 15.98
N CYS A 100 18.67 -5.13 14.92
CA CYS A 100 19.56 -4.03 14.53
C CYS A 100 18.80 -2.79 14.06
N CYS A 101 19.39 -1.62 14.31
CA CYS A 101 18.88 -0.34 13.80
C CYS A 101 19.58 0.03 12.50
N GLN A 102 18.82 0.44 11.49
CA GLN A 102 19.34 0.88 10.20
C GLN A 102 18.68 2.19 9.73
N PRO A 103 19.39 3.01 8.92
CA PRO A 103 18.78 4.12 8.22
C PRO A 103 17.87 3.62 7.09
N ILE A 104 16.67 4.18 6.96
CA ILE A 104 15.86 4.04 5.75
C ILE A 104 15.76 5.39 5.03
N PRO A 105 16.23 5.50 3.77
CA PRO A 105 16.15 6.75 3.03
C PRO A 105 14.70 7.09 2.66
N VAL A 106 14.32 8.35 2.82
CA VAL A 106 12.99 8.87 2.50
C VAL A 106 13.09 10.19 1.73
N PRO A 107 12.35 10.35 0.62
CA PRO A 107 12.38 11.58 -0.18
C PRO A 107 11.62 12.75 0.48
N ASN A 108 10.70 12.46 1.41
CA ASN A 108 9.90 13.45 2.12
C ASN A 108 9.35 12.88 3.44
N THR A 109 8.73 13.72 4.26
CA THR A 109 8.19 13.31 5.58
C THR A 109 6.95 12.41 5.45
N SER A 110 6.21 12.46 4.35
CA SER A 110 5.08 11.55 4.11
C SER A 110 5.49 10.13 3.73
N ALA A 111 6.72 9.92 3.25
CA ALA A 111 7.16 8.61 2.77
C ALA A 111 7.01 7.53 3.85
N LEU A 112 6.66 6.32 3.40
CA LEU A 112 6.46 5.10 4.19
C LEU A 112 5.22 5.10 5.09
N LYS A 113 4.54 6.24 5.31
CA LYS A 113 3.38 6.32 6.22
C LYS A 113 2.21 5.43 5.78
N ASP A 114 2.05 5.21 4.47
CA ASP A 114 1.05 4.29 3.91
C ASP A 114 1.22 2.82 4.34
N GLY A 115 2.41 2.45 4.82
CA GLY A 115 2.71 1.10 5.30
C GLY A 115 2.62 0.93 6.80
N ILE A 116 2.20 1.96 7.56
CA ILE A 116 2.02 1.86 9.01
C ILE A 116 0.91 0.84 9.29
N MET A 117 1.24 -0.19 10.05
CA MET A 117 0.26 -1.14 10.57
C MET A 117 -0.39 -0.54 11.82
N GLU A 118 -1.72 -0.59 11.89
CA GLU A 118 -2.44 -0.26 13.12
C GLU A 118 -2.20 -1.38 14.14
N GLU A 119 -1.76 -1.01 15.35
CA GLU A 119 -1.67 -1.95 16.47
C GLU A 119 -3.11 -2.27 16.91
N SER A 120 -3.65 -3.43 16.52
CA SER A 120 -4.88 -3.94 17.13
C SER A 120 -4.57 -4.26 18.59
N GLU A 121 -5.20 -3.54 19.52
CA GLU A 121 -5.23 -3.95 20.92
C GLU A 121 -5.70 -5.43 21.01
N PRO A 122 -5.15 -6.22 21.95
CA PRO A 122 -5.49 -7.63 22.03
C PRO A 122 -7.00 -7.81 22.23
N CYS A 123 -7.56 -8.66 21.38
CA CYS A 123 -8.95 -9.08 21.29
C CYS A 123 -9.63 -9.19 22.66
N GLN A 124 -10.64 -8.35 22.88
CA GLN A 124 -11.73 -8.69 23.79
C GLN A 124 -13.05 -8.70 23.03
N SER A 125 -13.61 -9.91 23.00
CA SER A 125 -14.98 -10.29 22.70
C SER A 125 -15.48 -10.09 21.26
N GLU A 126 -15.87 -11.25 20.72
CA GLU A 126 -16.79 -11.43 19.61
C GLU A 126 -18.05 -10.57 19.81
N ALA A 127 -18.10 -9.44 19.12
CA ALA A 127 -19.34 -8.76 18.80
C ALA A 127 -19.33 -8.46 17.31
N ALA A 128 -20.41 -8.88 16.64
CA ALA A 128 -20.60 -8.85 15.20
C ALA A 128 -19.96 -7.62 14.53
N VAL A 129 -19.04 -7.89 13.59
CA VAL A 129 -18.50 -6.88 12.68
C VAL A 129 -19.67 -6.34 11.86
N GLN A 130 -20.18 -5.18 12.25
CA GLN A 130 -20.99 -4.35 11.37
C GLN A 130 -20.04 -3.75 10.33
N GLU A 131 -20.30 -3.99 9.05
CA GLU A 131 -19.55 -3.38 7.94
C GLU A 131 -19.58 -1.85 8.11
N PRO A 132 -18.43 -1.14 8.10
CA PRO A 132 -18.43 0.31 8.17
C PRO A 132 -19.11 0.87 6.92
N GLU A 133 -19.96 1.89 7.08
CA GLU A 133 -20.63 2.56 5.97
C GLU A 133 -19.59 3.07 4.96
N ALA A 134 -19.72 2.58 3.72
CA ALA A 134 -18.81 2.90 2.63
C ALA A 134 -18.83 4.41 2.33
N ARG A 135 -17.68 5.07 2.46
CA ARG A 135 -17.46 6.41 1.91
C ARG A 135 -17.85 6.40 0.42
N GLU A 136 -18.65 7.38 0.00
CA GLU A 136 -19.14 7.45 -1.38
C GLU A 136 -17.97 7.54 -2.37
N VAL A 137 -17.97 6.68 -3.39
CA VAL A 137 -16.90 6.58 -4.39
C VAL A 137 -17.13 7.63 -5.47
N SER A 138 -16.11 8.44 -5.78
CA SER A 138 -16.17 9.48 -6.80
C SER A 138 -15.22 9.17 -7.96
N LYS A 139 -15.35 9.91 -9.07
CA LYS A 139 -14.48 9.75 -10.25
C LYS A 139 -13.03 10.07 -9.89
N GLU A 140 -12.84 11.11 -9.10
CA GLU A 140 -11.54 11.60 -8.64
C GLU A 140 -10.86 10.57 -7.73
N SER A 141 -11.63 9.85 -6.91
CA SER A 141 -11.07 8.87 -5.98
C SER A 141 -10.58 7.59 -6.67
N ILE A 142 -11.03 7.31 -7.90
CA ILE A 142 -10.61 6.12 -8.67
C ILE A 142 -9.72 6.46 -9.86
N THR A 143 -9.69 7.72 -10.30
CA THR A 143 -8.86 8.14 -11.44
C THR A 143 -7.37 7.92 -11.15
N GLY A 144 -6.67 7.41 -12.17
CA GLY A 144 -5.24 7.12 -12.13
C GLY A 144 -4.93 5.67 -12.51
N SER A 145 -3.67 5.31 -12.30
CA SER A 145 -3.13 3.99 -12.56
C SER A 145 -3.13 3.16 -11.28
N TRP A 146 -3.42 1.87 -11.44
CA TRP A 146 -3.54 0.91 -10.35
C TRP A 146 -2.79 -0.37 -10.71
N ARG A 147 -2.16 -0.98 -9.71
CA ARG A 147 -1.46 -2.25 -9.82
C ARG A 147 -2.19 -3.32 -9.03
N LEU A 148 -2.34 -4.50 -9.62
CA LEU A 148 -2.97 -5.64 -8.97
C LEU A 148 -2.13 -6.11 -7.78
N VAL A 149 -2.80 -6.40 -6.67
CA VAL A 149 -2.21 -6.99 -5.47
C VAL A 149 -2.80 -8.36 -5.19
N ALA A 150 -4.10 -8.55 -5.44
CA ALA A 150 -4.73 -9.85 -5.26
C ALA A 150 -5.87 -10.07 -6.24
N PHE A 151 -5.99 -11.32 -6.70
CA PHE A 151 -7.14 -11.83 -7.44
C PHE A 151 -7.60 -13.12 -6.78
N GLU A 152 -8.73 -13.06 -6.09
CA GLU A 152 -9.17 -14.12 -5.20
C GLU A 152 -10.62 -14.52 -5.49
N GLU A 153 -10.88 -15.82 -5.48
CA GLU A 153 -12.22 -16.37 -5.30
C GLU A 153 -12.47 -16.63 -3.81
N ARG A 154 -13.53 -16.06 -3.25
CA ARG A 154 -13.93 -16.30 -1.85
C ARG A 154 -15.34 -16.91 -1.80
N THR A 155 -15.52 -17.86 -0.88
CA THR A 155 -16.84 -18.34 -0.41
C THR A 155 -17.18 -17.66 0.91
N ALA A 156 -18.41 -17.85 1.41
CA ALA A 156 -18.84 -17.27 2.68
C ALA A 156 -18.06 -17.79 3.92
N SER A 157 -17.41 -18.95 3.84
CA SER A 157 -16.80 -19.63 5.01
C SER A 157 -15.43 -20.26 4.74
N GLY A 158 -14.83 -20.03 3.56
CA GLY A 158 -13.61 -20.68 3.12
C GLY A 158 -12.42 -19.74 3.00
N ALA A 159 -11.22 -20.30 3.05
CA ALA A 159 -9.99 -19.58 2.71
C ALA A 159 -10.05 -19.07 1.26
N PRO A 160 -9.46 -17.90 0.96
CA PRO A 160 -9.39 -17.37 -0.39
C PRO A 160 -8.62 -18.32 -1.30
N ARG A 161 -9.14 -18.55 -2.51
CA ARG A 161 -8.48 -19.31 -3.56
C ARG A 161 -7.91 -18.36 -4.60
N LEU A 162 -6.71 -18.65 -5.10
CA LEU A 162 -6.05 -17.91 -6.17
C LEU A 162 -6.24 -18.67 -7.49
N PRO A 163 -7.31 -18.41 -8.27
CA PRO A 163 -7.62 -19.20 -9.47
C PRO A 163 -6.54 -19.09 -10.55
N LEU A 164 -5.83 -17.96 -10.62
CA LEU A 164 -4.75 -17.70 -11.57
C LEU A 164 -3.35 -17.78 -10.93
N GLY A 165 -3.27 -18.35 -9.73
CA GLY A 165 -2.02 -18.48 -8.97
C GLY A 165 -1.55 -17.18 -8.31
N PRO A 166 -0.47 -17.26 -7.51
CA PRO A 166 0.06 -16.12 -6.75
C PRO A 166 0.86 -15.11 -7.60
N SER A 167 1.27 -15.50 -8.81
CA SER A 167 2.13 -14.69 -9.69
C SER A 167 1.33 -13.85 -10.70
N LEU A 168 0.04 -13.67 -10.49
CA LEU A 168 -0.78 -12.82 -11.36
C LEU A 168 -0.42 -11.34 -11.13
N MET A 169 0.01 -10.68 -12.19
CA MET A 169 0.20 -9.23 -12.23
C MET A 169 -0.87 -8.57 -13.07
N GLY A 170 -1.11 -7.29 -12.80
CA GLY A 170 -2.10 -6.53 -13.55
C GLY A 170 -1.95 -5.02 -13.43
N SER A 171 -2.41 -4.35 -14.47
CA SER A 171 -2.56 -2.89 -14.55
C SER A 171 -4.03 -2.56 -14.84
N LEU A 172 -4.54 -1.60 -14.09
CA LEU A 172 -5.87 -1.02 -14.25
C LEU A 172 -5.70 0.49 -14.33
N MET A 173 -6.30 1.13 -15.33
CA MET A 173 -6.30 2.57 -15.49
C MET A 173 -7.72 3.08 -15.57
N TYR A 174 -8.05 4.07 -14.73
CA TYR A 174 -9.25 4.89 -14.87
C TYR A 174 -8.85 6.28 -15.28
N THR A 175 -9.43 6.80 -16.36
CA THR A 175 -9.13 8.14 -16.85
C THR A 175 -10.17 9.17 -16.37
N PRO A 176 -9.78 10.46 -16.27
CA PRO A 176 -10.71 11.52 -15.89
C PRO A 176 -11.85 11.73 -16.90
N ASP A 177 -11.70 11.28 -18.15
CA ASP A 177 -12.72 11.39 -19.19
C ASP A 177 -13.67 10.19 -19.25
N GLY A 178 -13.51 9.18 -18.37
CA GLY A 178 -14.47 8.08 -18.21
C GLY A 178 -14.10 6.78 -18.92
N HIS A 179 -12.83 6.58 -19.25
CA HIS A 179 -12.32 5.35 -19.85
C HIS A 179 -11.64 4.44 -18.82
N ILE A 180 -11.71 3.15 -19.10
CA ILE A 180 -11.05 2.10 -18.35
C ILE A 180 -10.19 1.25 -19.30
N SER A 181 -9.01 0.88 -18.83
CA SER A 181 -8.15 -0.13 -19.46
C SER A 181 -7.69 -1.12 -18.40
N VAL A 182 -7.73 -2.41 -18.71
CA VAL A 182 -7.26 -3.49 -17.85
C VAL A 182 -6.35 -4.41 -18.64
N GLN A 183 -5.26 -4.81 -18.02
CA GLN A 183 -4.39 -5.88 -18.49
C GLN A 183 -3.93 -6.71 -17.30
N ASN A 184 -4.01 -8.03 -17.41
CA ASN A 184 -3.48 -8.97 -16.43
C ASN A 184 -2.74 -10.09 -17.15
N MET A 185 -1.66 -10.56 -16.54
CA MET A 185 -0.91 -11.71 -17.02
C MET A 185 -0.21 -12.42 -15.86
N VAL A 186 0.12 -13.70 -16.04
CA VAL A 186 0.99 -14.41 -15.09
C VAL A 186 2.44 -13.99 -15.33
N GLU A 187 3.17 -13.67 -14.27
CA GLU A 187 4.59 -13.34 -14.31
C GLU A 187 5.42 -14.45 -14.97
N GLY A 188 6.44 -14.06 -15.75
CA GLY A 188 7.34 -14.99 -16.42
C GLY A 188 6.73 -15.70 -17.64
N MET A 189 5.51 -15.35 -18.05
CA MET A 189 4.90 -15.87 -19.28
C MET A 189 5.63 -15.33 -20.51
N THR A 190 6.37 -16.21 -21.19
CA THR A 190 7.09 -15.91 -22.44
C THR A 190 6.34 -16.36 -23.69
N GLN A 191 5.36 -17.25 -23.55
CA GLN A 191 4.52 -17.77 -24.62
C GLN A 191 3.07 -17.91 -24.12
N LEU A 192 2.10 -17.58 -24.98
CA LEU A 192 0.69 -17.85 -24.69
C LEU A 192 0.40 -19.35 -24.92
N PRO A 193 -0.53 -19.94 -24.15
CA PRO A 193 -1.10 -21.23 -24.50
C PRO A 193 -1.64 -21.21 -25.94
N GLU A 194 -1.43 -22.30 -26.70
CA GLU A 194 -1.98 -22.43 -28.06
C GLU A 194 -3.51 -22.43 -28.05
N ASP A 195 -4.10 -22.94 -26.97
CA ASP A 195 -5.54 -22.90 -26.75
C ASP A 195 -5.98 -21.48 -26.40
N ALA A 196 -6.75 -20.86 -27.29
CA ALA A 196 -7.19 -19.47 -27.17
C ALA A 196 -8.04 -19.22 -25.91
N LEU A 197 -8.81 -20.20 -25.43
CA LEU A 197 -9.62 -20.05 -24.21
C LEU A 197 -8.72 -20.07 -22.98
N LYS A 198 -7.75 -20.99 -22.91
CA LYS A 198 -6.76 -21.01 -21.83
C LYS A 198 -5.88 -19.77 -21.86
N ALA A 199 -5.50 -19.29 -23.05
CA ALA A 199 -4.77 -18.03 -23.20
C ALA A 199 -5.57 -16.85 -22.64
N ALA A 200 -6.88 -16.79 -22.90
CA ALA A 200 -7.76 -15.74 -22.38
C ALA A 200 -8.00 -15.82 -20.86
N GLU A 201 -7.80 -16.99 -20.23
CA GLU A 201 -7.84 -17.14 -18.77
C GLU A 201 -6.58 -16.56 -18.10
N VAL A 202 -5.41 -16.78 -18.70
CA VAL A 202 -4.11 -16.39 -18.12
C VAL A 202 -3.62 -15.02 -18.58
N TYR A 203 -4.10 -14.53 -19.72
CA TYR A 203 -3.85 -13.20 -20.27
C TYR A 203 -5.18 -12.50 -20.52
N GLY A 204 -5.58 -11.64 -19.60
CA GLY A 204 -6.85 -10.92 -19.65
C GLY A 204 -6.63 -9.45 -19.96
N THR A 205 -7.15 -8.96 -21.08
CA THR A 205 -7.17 -7.52 -21.36
C THR A 205 -8.51 -7.08 -21.89
N PHE A 206 -8.98 -5.93 -21.42
CA PHE A 206 -10.13 -5.25 -21.97
C PHE A 206 -10.02 -3.74 -21.79
N ASN A 207 -10.73 -3.01 -22.64
CA ASN A 207 -10.83 -1.55 -22.59
C ASN A 207 -12.28 -1.13 -22.80
N GLY A 208 -12.64 0.05 -22.30
CA GLY A 208 -13.87 0.70 -22.65
C GLY A 208 -14.20 1.88 -21.76
N ARG A 209 -15.47 2.04 -21.40
CA ARG A 209 -15.95 3.13 -20.53
C ARG A 209 -16.36 2.64 -19.16
N TYR A 210 -16.37 3.53 -18.18
CA TYR A 210 -16.91 3.22 -16.86
C TYR A 210 -17.96 4.22 -16.40
N GLU A 211 -18.88 3.74 -15.56
CA GLU A 211 -19.89 4.55 -14.91
C GLU A 211 -19.98 4.16 -13.43
N ILE A 212 -19.80 5.14 -12.54
CA ILE A 212 -20.03 4.95 -11.09
C ILE A 212 -21.53 5.10 -10.84
N LYS A 213 -22.13 4.10 -10.20
CA LYS A 213 -23.54 4.09 -9.78
C LYS A 213 -23.63 4.29 -8.26
N ARG A 214 -24.80 4.76 -7.81
CA ARG A 214 -25.13 4.85 -6.38
C ARG A 214 -25.02 3.47 -5.71
N GLY A 215 -24.73 3.46 -4.40
CA GLY A 215 -24.63 2.23 -3.62
C GLY A 215 -23.32 1.45 -3.80
N GLY A 216 -22.23 2.15 -4.15
CA GLY A 216 -20.89 1.54 -4.24
C GLY A 216 -20.76 0.57 -5.43
N LYS A 217 -21.34 0.92 -6.57
CA LYS A 217 -21.34 0.11 -7.78
C LYS A 217 -20.60 0.82 -8.90
N ILE A 218 -19.92 0.06 -9.75
CA ILE A 218 -19.30 0.56 -10.99
C ILE A 218 -19.64 -0.40 -12.12
N LEU A 219 -20.04 0.16 -13.26
CA LEU A 219 -20.21 -0.57 -14.51
C LEU A 219 -19.01 -0.31 -15.41
N HIS A 220 -18.47 -1.37 -16.01
CA HIS A 220 -17.48 -1.32 -17.08
C HIS A 220 -18.16 -1.72 -18.38
N HIS A 221 -18.34 -0.78 -19.30
CA HIS A 221 -18.84 -1.02 -20.65
C HIS A 221 -17.67 -1.39 -21.54
N ILE A 222 -17.63 -2.63 -22.00
CA ILE A 222 -16.46 -3.21 -22.67
C ILE A 222 -16.56 -2.96 -24.17
N ASP A 223 -15.60 -2.21 -24.72
CA ASP A 223 -15.52 -1.94 -26.16
C ASP A 223 -14.65 -3.00 -26.86
N MET A 224 -13.49 -3.31 -26.28
CA MET A 224 -12.53 -4.29 -26.80
C MET A 224 -12.10 -5.24 -25.69
N SER A 225 -11.96 -6.52 -25.99
CA SER A 225 -11.49 -7.54 -25.05
C SER A 225 -10.76 -8.66 -25.78
N PHE A 226 -9.67 -9.15 -25.19
CA PHE A 226 -9.05 -10.40 -25.63
C PHE A 226 -9.84 -11.62 -25.14
N THR A 227 -10.51 -11.51 -23.98
CA THR A 227 -11.39 -12.57 -23.47
C THR A 227 -12.63 -12.70 -24.37
N PRO A 228 -12.86 -13.88 -24.98
CA PRO A 228 -13.99 -14.10 -25.88
C PRO A 228 -15.34 -13.80 -25.21
N GLY A 229 -16.25 -13.18 -25.96
CA GLY A 229 -17.63 -12.90 -25.52
C GLY A 229 -17.80 -11.68 -24.62
N TRP A 230 -16.73 -10.98 -24.24
CA TRP A 230 -16.83 -9.79 -23.39
C TRP A 230 -17.02 -8.49 -24.17
N GLY A 231 -16.56 -8.42 -25.42
CA GLY A 231 -16.75 -7.22 -26.26
C GLY A 231 -18.23 -6.88 -26.44
N GLY A 232 -18.58 -5.62 -26.24
CA GLY A 232 -19.96 -5.11 -26.30
C GLY A 232 -20.81 -5.40 -25.06
N THR A 233 -20.26 -6.03 -24.02
CA THR A 233 -20.99 -6.32 -22.77
C THR A 233 -20.75 -5.26 -21.69
N SER A 234 -21.46 -5.37 -20.57
CA SER A 234 -21.22 -4.55 -19.38
C SER A 234 -20.95 -5.44 -18.17
N LEU A 235 -19.87 -5.15 -17.45
CA LEU A 235 -19.50 -5.85 -16.23
C LEU A 235 -19.84 -4.96 -15.03
N GLU A 236 -20.78 -5.40 -14.19
CA GLU A 236 -21.04 -4.74 -12.92
C GLU A 236 -20.08 -5.23 -11.84
N ARG A 237 -19.55 -4.31 -11.04
CA ARG A 237 -18.75 -4.60 -9.85
C ARG A 237 -19.24 -3.77 -8.68
N THR A 238 -19.15 -4.34 -7.47
CA THR A 238 -19.10 -3.50 -6.26
C THR A 238 -17.71 -2.90 -6.17
N ILE A 239 -17.63 -1.61 -5.85
CA ILE A 239 -16.37 -0.86 -5.71
C ILE A 239 -16.24 -0.32 -4.29
N ARG A 240 -15.05 -0.50 -3.72
CA ARG A 240 -14.64 0.09 -2.43
C ARG A 240 -13.29 0.78 -2.63
N VAL A 241 -13.15 1.99 -2.09
CA VAL A 241 -11.91 2.77 -2.16
C VAL A 241 -11.51 3.22 -0.77
N GLU A 242 -10.32 2.84 -0.34
CA GLU A 242 -9.75 3.10 0.97
C GLU A 242 -8.32 3.62 0.79
N GLY A 243 -8.16 4.94 0.78
CA GLY A 243 -6.87 5.58 0.55
C GLY A 243 -6.26 5.20 -0.81
N ASN A 244 -5.14 4.48 -0.77
CA ASN A 244 -4.43 3.99 -1.96
C ASN A 244 -4.90 2.61 -2.42
N ARG A 245 -5.91 2.02 -1.78
CA ARG A 245 -6.44 0.68 -2.07
C ARG A 245 -7.81 0.76 -2.75
N LEU A 246 -7.95 0.04 -3.85
CA LEU A 246 -9.21 -0.10 -4.59
C LEU A 246 -9.58 -1.58 -4.65
N THR A 247 -10.79 -1.91 -4.23
CA THR A 247 -11.32 -3.27 -4.28
C THR A 247 -12.52 -3.31 -5.22
N LEU A 248 -12.44 -4.15 -6.24
CA LEU A 248 -13.55 -4.51 -7.10
C LEU A 248 -14.05 -5.90 -6.71
N ILE A 249 -15.36 -6.07 -6.63
CA ILE A 249 -15.99 -7.35 -6.29
C ILE A 249 -16.97 -7.69 -7.40
N GLY A 250 -16.80 -8.88 -8.00
CA GLY A 250 -17.71 -9.42 -9.00
C GLY A 250 -19.09 -9.75 -8.41
N PRO A 251 -20.12 -9.90 -9.27
CA PRO A 251 -21.40 -10.42 -8.84
C PRO A 251 -21.22 -11.83 -8.23
N PRO A 252 -22.14 -12.29 -7.37
CA PRO A 252 -22.15 -13.67 -6.92
C PRO A 252 -22.25 -14.61 -8.12
N MET A 253 -21.40 -15.63 -8.12
CA MET A 253 -21.40 -16.71 -9.10
C MET A 253 -21.58 -18.03 -8.38
N GLU A 254 -22.27 -18.97 -9.01
CA GLU A 254 -22.37 -20.33 -8.52
C GLU A 254 -21.33 -21.21 -9.22
N LYS A 255 -20.47 -21.87 -8.45
CA LYS A 255 -19.44 -22.77 -8.97
C LYS A 255 -19.22 -23.92 -8.00
N ASP A 256 -19.37 -25.14 -8.51
CA ASP A 256 -19.36 -26.39 -7.73
C ASP A 256 -20.40 -26.40 -6.58
N GLY A 257 -21.60 -25.88 -6.84
CA GLY A 257 -22.70 -25.80 -5.86
C GLY A 257 -22.45 -24.84 -4.69
N LYS A 258 -21.42 -23.98 -4.80
CA LYS A 258 -21.09 -22.97 -3.79
C LYS A 258 -21.17 -21.57 -4.39
N ALA A 259 -21.84 -20.67 -3.66
CA ALA A 259 -21.80 -19.25 -3.98
C ALA A 259 -20.38 -18.70 -3.75
N ARG A 260 -19.82 -18.08 -4.79
CA ARG A 260 -18.50 -17.47 -4.80
C ARG A 260 -18.59 -16.04 -5.28
N ARG A 261 -17.60 -15.24 -4.89
CA ARG A 261 -17.35 -13.92 -5.47
C ARG A 261 -15.87 -13.78 -5.78
N VAL A 262 -15.58 -13.05 -6.85
CA VAL A 262 -14.22 -12.68 -7.22
C VAL A 262 -13.91 -11.32 -6.61
N TYR A 263 -12.78 -11.23 -5.92
CA TYR A 263 -12.22 -10.03 -5.35
C TYR A 263 -10.96 -9.67 -6.12
N MET A 264 -10.92 -8.44 -6.65
CA MET A 264 -9.75 -7.88 -7.29
C MET A 264 -9.30 -6.67 -6.47
N VAL A 265 -8.14 -6.80 -5.87
CA VAL A 265 -7.59 -5.81 -4.95
C VAL A 265 -6.41 -5.14 -5.61
N TRP A 266 -6.47 -3.81 -5.68
CA TRP A 266 -5.54 -2.97 -6.39
C TRP A 266 -4.95 -1.92 -5.46
N VAL A 267 -3.74 -1.48 -5.76
CA VAL A 267 -3.11 -0.33 -5.11
C VAL A 267 -2.72 0.70 -6.14
N ARG A 268 -2.73 1.99 -5.79
CA ARG A 268 -2.28 3.06 -6.70
C ARG A 268 -0.87 2.79 -7.20
N ALA A 269 -0.66 2.99 -8.50
CA ALA A 269 0.62 2.80 -9.16
C ALA A 269 1.38 4.14 -9.23
N GLY A 270 1.91 4.59 -8.10
CA GLY A 270 2.84 5.73 -8.01
C GLY A 270 2.21 7.11 -8.14
#